data_AF-A0A382DIJ8-F1
#
_entry.id   AF-A0A382DIJ8-F1
#
_cell.length_a   1.000
_cell.length_b   1.000
_cell.length_c   1.000
_cell.angle_alpha   90.00
_cell.angle_beta   90.00
_cell.angle_gamma   90.00
#
_symmetry.space_group_name_H-M   'P 1'
#
loop_
_entity.id
_entity.type
_entity.pdbx_description
1 polymer ?
#
loop_
_entity_poly.entity_id
_entity_poly.type
_entity_poly.pdbx_seq_one_letter_code
_entity_poly.pdbx_strand_id
1 'polypeptide(L)' 'MDLTANDIIRKNEKEYKQLNISRHDSNDDIINEIVRHPRLLERPIVIKGEKGIIGRPPENVLILL' A
#
# COMPACT_ATOMS: atom_id res chain seq x y z
N MET A 1 -1.07 -14.80 -1.16
CA MET A 1 -0.15 -13.66 -1.33
C MET A 1 -0.42 -12.76 -0.14
N ASP A 2 0.34 -12.92 0.93
CA ASP A 2 0.14 -12.13 2.16
C ASP A 2 0.92 -10.82 2.05
N LEU A 3 0.42 -9.93 1.18
CA LEU A 3 0.83 -8.52 1.23
C LEU A 3 0.25 -7.94 2.51
N THR A 4 1.12 -7.44 3.38
CA THR A 4 0.71 -6.74 4.59
C THR A 4 0.38 -5.30 4.28
N ALA A 5 -0.35 -4.62 5.17
CA ALA A 5 -0.65 -3.20 5.00
C ALA A 5 0.65 -2.34 4.95
N ASN A 6 1.72 -2.82 5.57
CA ASN A 6 3.06 -2.21 5.52
C ASN A 6 3.75 -2.31 4.16
N ASP A 7 3.36 -3.26 3.31
CA ASP A 7 3.95 -3.45 1.97
C ASP A 7 3.33 -2.51 0.93
N ILE A 8 2.11 -2.03 1.19
CA ILE A 8 1.34 -1.18 0.28
C ILE A 8 1.35 0.30 0.68
N ILE A 9 2.13 0.68 1.70
CA ILE A 9 2.20 2.06 2.19
C ILE A 9 3.45 2.80 1.71
N ARG A 10 3.26 4.05 1.29
CA ARG A 10 4.31 5.00 0.90
C ARG A 10 5.00 5.56 2.13
N LYS A 11 6.14 4.98 2.46
CA LYS A 11 6.97 5.38 3.62
C LYS A 11 7.61 6.77 3.47
N ASN A 12 7.61 7.33 2.25
CA ASN A 12 8.21 8.64 1.94
C ASN A 12 7.25 9.82 2.09
N GLU A 13 5.95 9.58 2.29
CA GLU A 13 4.98 10.66 2.48
C GLU A 13 5.17 11.36 3.84
N LYS A 14 4.83 12.65 3.89
CA LYS A 14 4.94 13.44 5.13
C LYS A 14 3.97 12.90 6.19
N GLU A 15 2.78 12.54 5.75
CA GLU A 15 1.71 11.95 6.55
C GLU A 15 2.17 10.66 7.23
N TYR A 16 2.96 9.81 6.54
CA TYR A 16 3.48 8.56 7.12
C TYR A 16 4.33 8.82 8.37
N LYS A 17 5.17 9.87 8.31
CA LYS A 17 6.03 10.28 9.43
C LYS A 17 5.24 11.02 10.51
N GLN A 18 4.31 11.89 10.14
CA GLN A 18 3.51 12.68 11.08
C GLN A 18 2.58 11.79 11.92
N LEU A 19 1.95 10.81 11.28
CA LEU A 19 1.02 9.88 11.92
C LEU A 19 1.75 8.72 12.61
N ASN A 20 3.08 8.66 12.55
CA ASN A 20 3.89 7.58 13.11
C ASN A 20 3.42 6.18 12.68
N ILE A 21 2.98 6.03 11.43
CA ILE A 21 2.38 4.77 10.92
C ILE A 21 3.33 3.58 11.08
N SER A 22 4.65 3.82 11.04
CA SER A 22 5.67 2.78 11.28
C SER A 22 5.61 2.12 12.67
N ARG A 23 4.86 2.69 13.62
CA ARG A 23 4.66 2.16 14.97
C ARG A 23 3.35 1.39 15.14
N HIS A 24 2.53 1.33 14.09
CA HIS A 24 1.28 0.58 14.13
C HIS A 24 1.59 -0.90 13.94
N ASP A 25 1.22 -1.72 14.92
CA ASP A 25 1.43 -3.17 14.89
C ASP A 25 0.28 -3.92 14.18
N SER A 26 -0.88 -3.29 14.04
CA SER A 26 -2.06 -3.89 13.40
C SER A 26 -2.22 -3.44 11.95
N ASN A 27 -2.43 -4.41 11.05
CA ASN A 27 -2.80 -4.13 9.65
C ASN A 27 -4.08 -3.28 9.55
N ASP A 28 -5.05 -3.50 10.44
CA ASP A 28 -6.33 -2.77 10.42
C ASP A 28 -6.13 -1.28 10.70
N ASP A 29 -5.24 -0.93 11.62
CA ASP A 29 -4.96 0.47 11.93
C ASP A 29 -4.28 1.18 10.75
N ILE A 30 -3.35 0.49 10.09
CA ILE A 30 -2.67 1.02 8.90
C ILE A 30 -3.67 1.20 7.75
N ILE A 31 -4.57 0.23 7.54
CA ILE A 31 -5.62 0.31 6.53
C ILE A 31 -6.57 1.49 6.82
N ASN A 32 -6.98 1.67 8.07
CA ASN A 32 -7.82 2.80 8.48
C ASN A 32 -7.14 4.14 8.18
N GLU A 33 -5.85 4.26 8.45
CA GLU A 33 -5.08 5.46 8.12
C GLU A 33 -4.91 5.66 6.61
N ILE A 34 -4.73 4.58 5.83
CA ILE A 34 -4.74 4.64 4.37
C ILE A 34 -6.10 5.14 3.82
N VAL A 35 -7.21 4.68 4.40
CA VAL A 35 -8.56 5.12 4.03
C VAL A 35 -8.75 6.60 4.34
N ARG A 36 -8.28 7.07 5.51
CA ARG A 36 -8.31 8.49 5.90
C ARG A 36 -7.37 9.36 5.05
N HIS A 37 -6.23 8.80 4.67
CA HIS A 37 -5.18 9.47 3.91
C HIS A 37 -4.80 8.67 2.65
N PRO A 38 -5.61 8.71 1.58
CA PRO A 38 -5.39 7.90 0.37
C PRO A 38 -4.06 8.15 -0.37
N ARG A 39 -3.33 9.21 0.00
CA ARG A 39 -1.97 9.50 -0.47
C ARG A 39 -0.92 8.51 0.07
N LEU A 40 -1.18 7.94 1.25
CA LEU A 40 -0.33 6.93 1.87
C LEU A 40 -0.27 5.63 1.06
N LEU A 41 -1.24 5.36 0.19
CA LEU A 41 -1.27 4.12 -0.60
C LEU A 41 -0.25 4.16 -1.75
N GLU A 42 0.52 3.09 -1.91
CA GLU A 42 1.46 2.90 -3.02
C GLU A 42 0.72 2.86 -4.38
N ARG A 43 1.35 3.45 -5.39
CA ARG A 43 0.78 3.58 -6.74
C ARG A 43 1.90 3.49 -7.79
N PRO A 44 1.62 2.91 -8.98
CA PRO A 44 0.31 2.52 -9.49
C PRO A 44 -0.20 1.19 -8.91
N ILE A 45 -1.53 1.02 -8.83
CA ILE A 45 -2.17 -0.25 -8.48
C ILE A 45 -2.80 -0.79 -9.77
N VAL A 46 -2.49 -2.04 -10.11
CA VAL A 46 -3.02 -2.68 -11.30
C VAL A 46 -3.92 -3.82 -10.88
N ILE A 47 -5.12 -3.88 -11.47
CA ILE A 47 -6.15 -4.86 -11.15
C ILE A 47 -6.48 -5.63 -12.43
N LYS A 48 -6.47 -6.96 -12.36
CA LYS A 48 -6.90 -7.86 -13.45
C LYS A 48 -7.79 -8.96 -12.86
N GLY A 49 -9.09 -8.87 -13.13
CA GLY A 49 -10.09 -9.76 -12.52
C GLY A 49 -10.10 -9.63 -11.00
N GLU A 50 -9.90 -10.75 -10.31
CA GLU A 50 -9.86 -10.82 -8.84
C GLU A 50 -8.46 -10.59 -8.24
N LYS A 51 -7.45 -10.28 -9.07
CA LYS A 51 -6.07 -10.05 -8.63
C LYS A 51 -5.71 -8.57 -8.71
N GLY A 52 -5.07 -8.06 -7.66
CA GLY A 52 -4.49 -6.71 -7.60
C GLY A 52 -3.02 -6.75 -7.20
N ILE A 53 -2.22 -5.87 -7.76
CA ILE A 53 -0.79 -5.72 -7.44
C ILE A 53 -0.38 -4.25 -7.36
N ILE A 54 0.75 -4.00 -6.69
CA ILE A 54 1.48 -2.73 -6.82
C ILE A 54 2.33 -2.79 -8.09
N GLY A 55 1.99 -1.98 -9.08
CA GLY A 55 2.67 -1.86 -10.37
C GLY A 55 3.92 -0.99 -10.34
N ARG A 56 4.52 -0.79 -9.16
CA ARG A 56 5.86 -0.21 -9.02
C ARG A 56 6.80 -1.31 -8.51
N PRO A 57 7.86 -1.65 -9.26
CA PRO A 57 8.17 -1.14 -10.61
C PRO A 57 7.18 -1.67 -11.67
N PRO A 58 7.08 -1.04 -12.86
CA PRO A 58 6.07 -1.38 -13.87
C PRO A 58 6.15 -2.82 -14.38
N GLU A 59 7.31 -3.48 -14.22
CA GLU A 59 7.46 -4.91 -14.54
C GLU A 59 6.57 -5.82 -13.68
N ASN A 60 6.13 -5.37 -12.49
CA ASN A 60 5.26 -6.16 -11.62
C ASN A 60 3.95 -6.55 -12.31
N VAL A 61 3.50 -5.79 -13.32
CA VAL A 61 2.30 -6.09 -14.13
C VAL A 61 2.37 -7.48 -14.78
N LEU A 62 3.57 -8.00 -15.04
CA LEU A 62 3.75 -9.35 -15.57
C LEU A 62 3.26 -10.45 -14.61
N ILE A 63 3.18 -10.19 -13.30
CA ILE A 63 2.61 -11.12 -12.30
C ILE A 63 1.12 -11.35 -12.53
N LEU A 64 0.43 -10.40 -13.17
CA LEU A 64 -0.99 -10.52 -13.50
C LEU A 64 -1.24 -11.34 -14.77
N LEU A 65 -0.24 -11.63 -15.61
CA LEU A 65 -0.44 -12.37 -16.86
C LEU A 65 -0.88 -13.81 -16.60
#